data_AF-A0A2J4R8E6-F1
#
_entry.id   AF-A0A2J4R8E6-F1
#
_cell.length_a   1.000
_cell.length_b   1.000
_cell.length_c   1.000
_cell.angle_alpha   90.00
_cell.angle_beta   90.00
_cell.angle_gamma   90.00
#
_symmetry.space_group_name_H-M   'P 1'
#
loop_
_entity.id
_entity.type
_entity.pdbx_description
1 polymer ?
#
loop_
_entity_poly.entity_id
_entity_poly.type
_entity_poly.pdbx_seq_one_letter_code
_entity_poly.pdbx_strand_id
1 'polypeptide(L)'
;MYDSQAGTPLEGFAEFAAAAAAEGAVLLRNDGQMLPLAPERPLSLFGRTQINYYRSGTGSGGAVNVVSSTTLLQAMRARNGVRLNTQLAGLYERWVEQHPFDNGGGGWAAEPWYQQEMPLSDEQIRQARAFSSQAVIVFGRTAGEDRDNADVEGGYRLTADEMNLLHQVCGEFDDVAVVLNTAGLIDLSWAD
;
A
#
# COMPACT_ATOMS: atom_id res chain seq x y z
N MET A 1 -12.76 37.26 -2.24
CA MET A 1 -12.11 36.34 -3.20
C MET A 1 -10.68 36.18 -2.74
N TYR A 2 -10.36 35.08 -2.06
CA TYR A 2 -8.96 34.75 -1.81
C TYR A 2 -8.41 34.27 -3.15
N ASP A 3 -7.54 35.08 -3.73
CA ASP A 3 -6.73 34.72 -4.88
C ASP A 3 -5.88 33.51 -4.46
N SER A 4 -6.22 32.32 -4.95
CA SER A 4 -5.46 31.13 -4.61
C SER A 4 -4.12 31.22 -5.35
N GLN A 5 -3.11 31.79 -4.70
CA GLN A 5 -1.73 31.67 -5.14
C GLN A 5 -1.27 30.23 -4.90
N ALA A 6 -1.81 29.28 -5.65
CA ALA A 6 -1.26 27.95 -5.74
C ALA A 6 0.16 28.09 -6.30
N GLY A 7 1.16 27.67 -5.53
CA GLY A 7 2.55 27.67 -6.00
C GLY A 7 2.71 26.73 -7.19
N THR A 8 3.54 27.11 -8.16
CA THR A 8 3.91 26.23 -9.27
C THR A 8 4.97 25.24 -8.78
N PRO A 9 4.75 23.91 -8.87
CA PRO A 9 5.77 22.93 -8.56
C PRO A 9 7.02 23.15 -9.42
N LEU A 10 8.20 23.01 -8.81
CA LEU A 10 9.47 23.14 -9.51
C LEU A 10 9.61 22.02 -10.55
N GLU A 11 9.89 22.40 -11.80
CA GLU A 11 10.15 21.46 -12.89
C GLU A 11 11.30 20.52 -12.55
N GLY A 12 11.13 19.21 -12.78
CA GLY A 12 12.13 18.18 -12.46
C GLY A 12 12.14 17.73 -11.00
N PHE A 13 11.42 18.40 -10.09
CA PHE A 13 11.50 18.08 -8.67
C PHE A 13 10.80 16.75 -8.33
N ALA A 14 9.71 16.42 -9.02
CA ALA A 14 8.99 15.16 -8.80
C ALA A 14 9.85 13.95 -9.22
N GLU A 15 10.60 14.08 -10.32
CA GLU A 15 11.52 13.07 -10.83
C GLU A 15 12.68 12.85 -9.87
N PHE A 16 13.26 13.94 -9.35
CA PHE A 16 14.30 13.88 -8.33
C PHE A 16 13.79 13.23 -7.04
N ALA A 17 12.59 13.61 -6.57
CA ALA A 17 11.96 13.01 -5.39
C ALA A 17 11.67 11.51 -5.58
N ALA A 18 11.26 11.09 -6.78
CA ALA A 18 11.04 9.68 -7.10
C ALA A 18 12.36 8.88 -7.07
N ALA A 19 13.46 9.45 -7.56
CA ALA A 19 14.77 8.82 -7.46
C ALA A 19 15.23 8.68 -5.99
N ALA A 20 15.05 9.74 -5.19
CA ALA A 20 15.35 9.70 -3.75
C ALA A 20 14.51 8.65 -3.02
N ALA A 21 13.22 8.52 -3.36
CA ALA A 21 12.35 7.49 -2.79
C ALA A 21 12.80 6.07 -3.17
N ALA A 22 13.29 5.86 -4.39
CA ALA A 22 13.79 4.56 -4.84
C ALA A 22 15.07 4.13 -4.09
N GLU A 23 16.00 5.07 -3.86
CA GLU A 23 17.23 4.82 -3.07
C GLU A 23 16.95 4.64 -1.58
N GLY A 24 15.81 5.14 -1.08
CA GLY A 24 15.39 5.00 0.31
C GLY A 24 14.68 3.67 0.63
N ALA A 25 14.34 2.86 -0.38
CA ALA A 25 13.69 1.58 -0.17
C ALA A 25 14.66 0.54 0.42
N VAL A 26 14.24 -0.15 1.48
CA VAL A 26 15.07 -1.15 2.17
C VAL A 26 14.53 -2.55 1.90
N LEU A 27 15.33 -3.39 1.24
CA LEU A 27 15.03 -4.81 1.04
C LEU A 27 15.56 -5.61 2.25
N LEU A 28 14.64 -6.19 3.03
CA LEU A 28 14.99 -6.93 4.25
C LEU A 28 15.25 -8.43 4.01
N ARG A 29 14.45 -9.05 3.13
CA ARG A 29 14.49 -10.49 2.82
C ARG A 29 14.18 -10.71 1.34
N ASN A 30 14.86 -11.67 0.71
CA ASN A 30 14.64 -12.00 -0.70
C ASN A 30 15.02 -13.46 -0.99
N ASP A 31 14.17 -14.38 -0.55
CA ASP A 31 14.38 -15.81 -0.79
C ASP A 31 13.92 -16.20 -2.19
N GLY A 32 14.51 -17.28 -2.72
CA GLY A 32 14.09 -17.85 -4.01
C GLY A 32 14.27 -16.92 -5.21
N GLN A 33 14.98 -15.79 -5.06
CA GLN A 33 15.05 -14.72 -6.06
C GLN A 33 13.67 -14.17 -6.44
N MET A 34 12.74 -14.07 -5.48
CA MET A 34 11.42 -13.48 -5.69
C MET A 34 11.50 -12.07 -6.29
N LEU A 35 12.47 -11.27 -5.84
CA LEU A 35 12.79 -9.96 -6.40
C LEU A 35 14.12 -9.98 -7.18
N PRO A 36 14.23 -9.25 -8.31
CA PRO A 36 13.18 -8.40 -8.91
C PRO A 36 12.03 -9.21 -9.51
N LEU A 37 10.82 -8.64 -9.51
CA LEU A 37 9.65 -9.28 -10.12
C LEU A 37 9.94 -9.60 -11.59
N ALA A 38 9.60 -10.80 -12.04
CA ALA A 38 9.87 -11.19 -13.41
C ALA A 38 8.83 -10.53 -14.34
N PRO A 39 9.25 -9.68 -15.28
CA PRO A 39 8.33 -8.84 -16.07
C PRO A 39 7.38 -9.66 -16.94
N GLU A 40 7.74 -10.90 -17.28
CA GLU A 40 6.94 -11.81 -18.08
C GLU A 40 5.90 -12.60 -17.27
N ARG A 41 6.02 -12.65 -15.95
CA ARG A 41 5.13 -13.43 -15.07
C ARG A 41 3.91 -12.59 -14.67
N PRO A 42 2.68 -13.15 -14.72
CA PRO A 42 1.52 -12.45 -14.20
C PRO A 42 1.60 -12.25 -12.68
N LEU A 43 1.05 -11.14 -12.21
CA LEU A 43 1.16 -10.64 -10.84
C LEU A 43 -0.22 -10.31 -10.26
N SER A 44 -0.47 -10.71 -9.02
CA SER A 44 -1.59 -10.23 -8.20
C SER A 44 -1.11 -9.28 -7.11
N LEU A 45 -1.79 -8.14 -6.97
CA LEU A 45 -1.51 -7.12 -5.95
C LEU A 45 -2.64 -7.12 -4.93
N PHE A 46 -2.30 -7.38 -3.67
CA PHE A 46 -3.19 -7.46 -2.53
C PHE A 46 -2.94 -6.31 -1.55
N GLY A 47 -3.93 -6.08 -0.69
CA GLY A 47 -3.92 -5.02 0.31
C GLY A 47 -4.50 -3.71 -0.24
N ARG A 48 -5.41 -3.08 0.49
CA ARG A 48 -6.08 -1.84 0.03
C ARG A 48 -5.13 -0.67 -0.13
N THR A 49 -4.00 -0.69 0.58
CA THR A 49 -2.97 0.35 0.55
C THR A 49 -2.33 0.49 -0.84
N GLN A 50 -2.50 -0.49 -1.73
CA GLN A 50 -2.15 -0.34 -3.14
C GLN A 50 -2.89 0.83 -3.83
N ILE A 51 -4.10 1.16 -3.36
CA ILE A 51 -4.93 2.28 -3.83
C ILE A 51 -4.83 3.44 -2.85
N ASN A 52 -5.08 3.22 -1.57
CA ASN A 52 -4.96 4.25 -0.53
C ASN A 52 -3.51 4.31 -0.02
N TYR A 53 -2.59 4.69 -0.90
CA TYR A 53 -1.16 4.71 -0.64
C TYR A 53 -0.76 5.87 0.27
N TYR A 54 -0.05 5.58 1.37
CA TYR A 54 0.46 6.60 2.28
C TYR A 54 1.70 7.26 1.69
N ARG A 55 1.57 8.54 1.34
CA ARG A 55 2.65 9.40 0.83
C ARG A 55 3.44 10.12 1.93
N SER A 56 2.90 10.18 3.13
CA SER A 56 3.43 10.92 4.27
C SER A 56 2.77 10.46 5.57
N GLY A 57 3.29 10.95 6.70
CA GLY A 57 2.52 11.03 7.93
C GLY A 57 1.33 11.98 7.84
N THR A 58 0.52 12.02 8.90
CA THR A 58 -0.55 13.02 9.11
C THR A 58 0.01 14.33 9.65
N GLY A 59 -0.83 15.35 9.82
CA GLY A 59 -0.42 16.63 10.39
C GLY A 59 0.27 17.53 9.38
N SER A 60 1.24 18.32 9.84
CA SER A 60 1.91 19.35 9.01
C SER A 60 2.54 18.77 7.73
N GLY A 61 3.18 17.60 7.81
CA GLY A 61 3.75 16.91 6.65
C GLY A 61 2.71 16.35 5.67
N GLY A 62 1.49 16.05 6.14
CA GLY A 62 0.37 15.60 5.31
C GLY A 62 -0.39 16.72 4.62
N ALA A 63 -0.21 17.97 5.05
CA ALA A 63 -0.91 19.15 4.53
C ALA A 63 -0.30 19.71 3.22
N VAL A 64 0.73 19.07 2.67
CA VAL A 64 1.30 19.46 1.37
C VAL A 64 0.30 19.15 0.26
N ASN A 65 -0.27 20.18 -0.37
CA ASN A 65 -1.13 20.06 -1.54
C ASN A 65 -0.29 19.70 -2.77
N VAL A 66 -0.72 18.68 -3.52
CA VAL A 66 0.02 18.17 -4.68
C VAL A 66 -0.82 18.32 -5.96
N VAL A 67 -0.15 18.54 -7.09
CA VAL A 67 -0.80 18.58 -8.41
C VAL A 67 -1.16 17.19 -8.93
N SER A 68 -0.48 16.16 -8.43
CA SER A 68 -0.74 14.76 -8.73
C SER A 68 -0.14 13.87 -7.64
N SER A 69 -0.63 12.63 -7.57
CA SER A 69 -0.02 11.56 -6.80
C SER A 69 -0.19 10.26 -7.58
N THR A 70 0.75 9.34 -7.41
CA THR A 70 0.71 8.02 -8.06
C THR A 70 0.61 6.96 -6.99
N THR A 71 -0.41 6.12 -7.06
CA THR A 71 -0.57 4.97 -6.16
C THR A 71 0.28 3.79 -6.64
N LEU A 72 0.53 2.81 -5.77
CA LEU A 72 1.26 1.61 -6.19
C LEU A 72 0.50 0.85 -7.28
N LEU A 73 -0.82 0.74 -7.19
CA LEU A 73 -1.64 0.10 -8.23
C LEU A 73 -1.49 0.81 -9.58
N GLN A 74 -1.51 2.15 -9.61
CA GLN A 74 -1.32 2.90 -10.85
C GLN A 74 0.07 2.68 -11.46
N ALA A 75 1.12 2.71 -10.62
CA ALA A 75 2.50 2.46 -11.06
C ALA A 75 2.68 1.03 -11.59
N MET A 76 2.13 0.02 -10.89
CA MET A 76 2.18 -1.38 -11.31
C MET A 76 1.37 -1.61 -12.58
N ARG A 77 0.20 -0.97 -12.74
CA ARG A 77 -0.60 -1.04 -13.96
C ARG A 77 0.16 -0.47 -15.15
N ALA A 78 0.83 0.68 -14.98
CA ALA A 78 1.64 1.30 -16.02
C ALA A 78 2.86 0.44 -16.43
N ARG A 79 3.46 -0.28 -15.47
CA ARG A 79 4.65 -1.12 -15.71
C ARG A 79 4.33 -2.50 -16.26
N ASN A 80 3.30 -3.16 -15.74
CA ASN A 80 3.00 -4.57 -16.02
C ASN A 80 1.91 -4.74 -17.08
N GLY A 81 1.08 -3.71 -17.31
CA GLY A 81 -0.02 -3.76 -18.28
C GLY A 81 -0.93 -4.96 -18.06
N VAL A 82 -1.11 -5.79 -19.09
CA VAL A 82 -1.98 -6.98 -19.07
C VAL A 82 -1.49 -8.11 -18.15
N ARG A 83 -0.27 -8.02 -17.62
CA ARG A 83 0.26 -9.01 -16.66
C ARG A 83 -0.22 -8.77 -15.24
N LEU A 84 -0.73 -7.58 -14.93
CA LEU A 84 -1.37 -7.33 -13.66
C LEU A 84 -2.76 -7.96 -13.65
N ASN A 85 -3.12 -8.62 -12.55
CA ASN A 85 -4.46 -9.18 -12.35
C ASN A 85 -5.50 -8.05 -12.26
N THR A 86 -6.09 -7.69 -13.40
CA THR A 86 -7.08 -6.62 -13.49
C THR A 86 -8.40 -6.97 -12.82
N GLN A 87 -8.74 -8.26 -12.71
CA GLN A 87 -9.93 -8.72 -11.99
C GLN A 87 -9.81 -8.42 -10.49
N LEU A 88 -8.67 -8.77 -9.89
CA LEU A 88 -8.38 -8.49 -8.48
C LEU A 88 -8.26 -6.98 -8.23
N ALA A 89 -7.56 -6.25 -9.12
CA ALA A 89 -7.47 -4.79 -9.02
C ALA A 89 -8.87 -4.14 -9.04
N GLY A 90 -9.74 -4.58 -9.95
CA GLY A 90 -11.12 -4.07 -10.03
C GLY A 90 -11.97 -4.45 -8.82
N LEU A 91 -11.67 -5.55 -8.13
CA LEU A 91 -12.33 -5.92 -6.87
C LEU A 91 -11.98 -4.93 -5.77
N TYR A 92 -10.69 -4.63 -5.58
CA TYR A 92 -10.24 -3.61 -4.63
C TYR A 92 -10.78 -2.22 -4.96
N GLU A 93 -10.76 -1.80 -6.24
CA GLU A 93 -11.29 -0.51 -6.69
C GLU A 93 -12.77 -0.34 -6.31
N ARG A 94 -13.61 -1.34 -6.60
CA ARG A 94 -15.04 -1.31 -6.20
C ARG A 94 -15.23 -1.36 -4.69
N TRP A 95 -14.37 -2.08 -3.98
CA TRP A 95 -14.49 -2.21 -2.54
C TRP A 95 -14.15 -0.90 -1.82
N VAL A 96 -13.08 -0.20 -2.22
CA VAL A 96 -12.71 1.09 -1.62
C VAL A 96 -13.69 2.21 -1.96
N GLU A 97 -14.45 2.10 -3.06
CA GLU A 97 -15.58 2.99 -3.33
C GLU A 97 -16.72 2.81 -2.31
N GLN A 98 -16.95 1.57 -1.87
CA GLN A 98 -17.97 1.22 -0.87
C GLN A 98 -17.47 1.37 0.58
N HIS A 99 -16.15 1.33 0.77
CA HIS A 99 -15.45 1.46 2.05
C HIS A 99 -14.42 2.59 1.92
N PRO A 100 -14.89 3.85 1.83
CA PRO A 100 -14.03 4.99 1.58
C PRO A 100 -12.95 5.12 2.66
N PHE A 101 -11.87 5.79 2.29
CA PHE A 101 -10.79 6.10 3.23
C PHE A 101 -11.34 6.88 4.43
N ASP A 102 -11.11 6.38 5.64
CA ASP A 102 -11.45 7.07 6.87
C ASP A 102 -10.38 8.12 7.16
N ASN A 103 -10.76 9.40 7.06
CA ASN A 103 -9.90 10.54 7.36
C ASN A 103 -10.13 11.08 8.79
N GLY A 104 -10.82 10.34 9.66
CA GLY A 104 -11.14 10.78 11.02
C GLY A 104 -12.06 12.00 11.07
N GLY A 105 -12.87 12.23 10.03
CA GLY A 105 -13.71 13.42 9.90
C GLY A 105 -12.94 14.71 9.60
N GLY A 106 -11.65 14.63 9.26
CA GLY A 106 -10.80 15.78 8.94
C GLY A 106 -10.27 16.54 10.16
N GLY A 107 -10.43 16.00 11.37
CA GLY A 107 -9.91 16.58 12.60
C GLY A 107 -8.39 16.44 12.75
N TRP A 108 -7.79 17.29 13.59
CA TRP A 108 -6.39 17.15 13.97
C TRP A 108 -6.14 15.84 14.72
N ALA A 109 -5.12 15.09 14.32
CA ALA A 109 -4.76 13.78 14.87
C ALA A 109 -5.92 12.78 14.93
N ALA A 110 -6.97 12.97 14.12
CA ALA A 110 -8.18 12.16 14.14
C ALA A 110 -8.14 11.01 13.13
N GLU A 111 -7.40 11.18 12.02
CA GLU A 111 -7.20 10.11 11.03
C GLU A 111 -6.64 8.84 11.72
N PRO A 112 -7.25 7.66 11.49
CA PRO A 112 -6.70 6.42 11.99
C PRO A 112 -5.40 6.09 11.25
N TRP A 113 -4.46 5.50 11.99
CA TRP A 113 -3.12 5.22 11.47
C TRP A 113 -3.00 3.96 10.63
N TYR A 114 -4.13 3.30 10.41
CA TYR A 114 -4.33 2.22 9.44
C TYR A 114 -5.75 2.36 8.88
N GLN A 115 -6.03 1.61 7.81
CA GLN A 115 -7.37 1.53 7.22
C GLN A 115 -7.86 0.09 7.28
N GLN A 116 -9.17 -0.10 7.37
CA GLN A 116 -9.78 -1.44 7.32
C GLN A 116 -9.34 -2.14 6.03
N GLU A 117 -8.76 -3.33 6.14
CA GLU A 117 -8.40 -4.16 4.99
C GLU A 117 -9.64 -4.83 4.38
N MET A 118 -9.61 -5.12 3.08
CA MET A 118 -10.68 -5.82 2.38
C MET A 118 -10.63 -7.31 2.71
N PRO A 119 -11.66 -7.89 3.36
CA PRO A 119 -11.73 -9.33 3.52
C PRO A 119 -11.91 -10.01 2.15
N LEU A 120 -11.09 -11.02 1.90
CA LEU A 120 -11.15 -11.85 0.70
C LEU A 120 -11.65 -13.25 1.08
N SER A 121 -12.54 -13.81 0.26
CA SER A 121 -12.88 -15.23 0.36
C SER A 121 -11.76 -16.08 -0.24
N ASP A 122 -11.61 -17.30 0.24
CA ASP A 122 -10.63 -18.27 -0.30
C ASP A 122 -10.81 -18.46 -1.81
N GLU A 123 -12.04 -18.36 -2.32
CA GLU A 123 -12.32 -18.44 -3.74
C GLU A 123 -11.73 -17.27 -4.52
N GLN A 124 -11.79 -16.04 -3.98
CA GLN A 124 -11.15 -14.89 -4.62
C GLN A 124 -9.62 -15.01 -4.61
N ILE A 125 -9.04 -15.60 -3.55
CA ILE A 125 -7.60 -15.88 -3.48
C ILE A 125 -7.20 -16.93 -4.51
N ARG A 126 -7.96 -18.05 -4.61
CA ARG A 126 -7.74 -19.09 -5.63
C ARG A 126 -7.89 -18.55 -7.05
N GLN A 127 -8.86 -17.67 -7.30
CA GLN A 127 -8.99 -17.00 -8.60
C GLN A 127 -7.78 -16.12 -8.93
N ALA A 128 -7.25 -15.40 -7.94
CA ALA A 128 -6.02 -14.64 -8.12
C ALA A 128 -4.81 -15.55 -8.40
N ARG A 129 -4.73 -16.70 -7.72
CA ARG A 129 -3.68 -17.70 -7.94
C ARG A 129 -3.77 -18.39 -9.30
N ALA A 130 -4.98 -18.62 -9.79
CA ALA A 130 -5.21 -19.18 -11.12
C ALA A 130 -4.72 -18.24 -12.23
N PHE A 131 -4.75 -16.92 -11.99
CA PHE A 131 -4.26 -15.92 -12.93
C PHE A 131 -2.74 -15.70 -12.85
N SER A 132 -2.18 -15.68 -11.64
CA SER A 132 -0.80 -15.27 -11.38
C SER A 132 -0.04 -16.23 -10.47
N SER A 133 1.27 -16.34 -10.71
CA SER A 133 2.17 -17.09 -9.84
C SER A 133 2.93 -16.21 -8.85
N GLN A 134 2.94 -14.88 -9.05
CA GLN A 134 3.54 -13.93 -8.10
C GLN A 134 2.45 -13.14 -7.39
N ALA A 135 2.62 -12.96 -6.08
CA ALA A 135 1.80 -12.09 -5.25
C ALA A 135 2.64 -11.00 -4.59
N VAL A 136 2.07 -9.80 -4.53
CA VAL A 136 2.58 -8.71 -3.69
C VAL A 136 1.46 -8.30 -2.73
N ILE A 137 1.74 -8.28 -1.43
CA ILE A 137 0.82 -7.77 -0.39
C ILE A 137 1.35 -6.43 0.09
N VAL A 138 0.47 -5.43 0.24
CA VAL A 138 0.85 -4.09 0.70
C VAL A 138 0.18 -3.80 2.03
N PHE A 139 0.97 -3.61 3.08
CA PHE A 139 0.48 -3.16 4.38
C PHE A 139 0.79 -1.69 4.59
N GLY A 140 -0.20 -0.94 5.06
CA GLY A 140 -0.13 0.50 5.22
C GLY A 140 -0.20 0.93 6.69
N ARG A 141 0.73 1.80 7.10
CA ARG A 141 0.62 2.55 8.36
C ARG A 141 1.01 3.99 8.14
N THR A 142 0.24 4.91 8.70
CA THR A 142 0.68 6.30 8.88
C THR A 142 0.96 6.57 10.35
N ALA A 143 1.51 7.74 10.64
CA ALA A 143 1.74 8.26 11.97
C ALA A 143 1.72 9.79 11.89
N GLY A 144 1.63 10.48 13.03
CA GLY A 144 1.70 11.94 13.02
C GLY A 144 1.72 12.56 14.40
N GLU A 145 1.61 13.88 14.42
CA GLU A 145 1.73 14.71 15.61
C GLU A 145 0.65 14.42 16.67
N ASP A 146 1.00 14.68 17.94
CA ASP A 146 0.14 14.59 19.14
C ASP A 146 -0.44 13.21 19.50
N ARG A 147 0.03 12.16 18.84
CA ARG A 147 -0.25 10.75 19.18
C ARG A 147 1.03 9.96 19.06
N ASP A 148 1.19 8.95 19.90
CA ASP A 148 2.27 7.96 19.80
C ASP A 148 1.72 6.64 19.27
N ASN A 149 2.60 5.84 18.64
CA ASN A 149 2.23 4.49 18.25
C ASN A 149 2.16 3.59 19.49
N ALA A 150 1.35 2.54 19.41
CA ALA A 150 1.15 1.60 20.49
C ALA A 150 1.33 0.17 20.01
N ASP A 151 1.73 -0.72 20.93
CA ASP A 151 1.87 -2.14 20.69
C ASP A 151 0.50 -2.85 20.68
N VAL A 152 -0.29 -2.53 19.65
CA VAL A 152 -1.68 -2.99 19.44
C VAL A 152 -1.91 -3.31 17.97
N GLU A 153 -2.97 -4.06 17.68
CA GLU A 153 -3.45 -4.29 16.31
C GLU A 153 -3.77 -2.97 15.59
N GLY A 154 -3.33 -2.83 14.34
CA GLY A 154 -3.49 -1.59 13.57
C GLY A 154 -2.55 -0.45 13.99
N GLY A 155 -1.84 -0.61 15.10
CA GLY A 155 -0.71 0.22 15.50
C GLY A 155 0.61 -0.41 15.05
N TYR A 156 1.46 -0.79 16.02
CA TYR A 156 2.72 -1.50 15.78
C TYR A 156 2.50 -2.92 15.22
N ARG A 157 1.37 -3.58 15.51
CA ARG A 157 1.08 -4.94 15.02
C ARG A 157 0.16 -4.92 13.80
N LEU A 158 0.22 -5.99 13.00
CA LEU A 158 -0.78 -6.26 11.98
C LEU A 158 -2.17 -6.44 12.64
N THR A 159 -3.22 -6.06 11.92
CA THR A 159 -4.60 -6.34 12.31
C THR A 159 -4.95 -7.80 12.06
N ALA A 160 -6.01 -8.30 12.70
CA ALA A 160 -6.53 -9.64 12.41
C ALA A 160 -6.85 -9.84 10.91
N ASP A 161 -7.42 -8.83 10.24
CA ASP A 161 -7.75 -8.91 8.80
C ASP A 161 -6.49 -8.97 7.92
N GLU A 162 -5.43 -8.21 8.25
CA GLU A 162 -4.15 -8.26 7.54
C GLU A 162 -3.43 -9.60 7.75
N MET A 163 -3.45 -10.13 8.98
CA MET A 163 -2.91 -11.47 9.27
C MET A 163 -3.67 -12.55 8.52
N ASN A 164 -5.00 -12.44 8.44
CA ASN A 164 -5.82 -13.37 7.68
C ASN A 164 -5.50 -13.30 6.18
N LEU A 165 -5.38 -12.10 5.61
CA LEU A 165 -4.96 -11.90 4.22
C LEU A 165 -3.58 -12.52 3.95
N LEU A 166 -2.61 -12.28 4.83
CA LEU A 166 -1.28 -12.86 4.75
C LEU A 166 -1.34 -14.39 4.71
N HIS A 167 -2.05 -15.01 5.64
CA HIS A 167 -2.17 -16.47 5.70
C HIS A 167 -2.87 -17.05 4.46
N GLN A 168 -3.95 -16.41 4.00
CA GLN A 168 -4.67 -16.87 2.80
C GLN A 168 -3.78 -16.79 1.56
N VAL A 169 -3.08 -15.68 1.35
CA VAL A 169 -2.18 -15.52 0.20
C VAL A 169 -1.02 -16.50 0.26
N CYS A 170 -0.33 -16.61 1.41
CA CYS A 170 0.79 -17.56 1.57
C CYS A 170 0.34 -19.04 1.54
N GLY A 171 -0.93 -19.32 1.78
CA GLY A 171 -1.50 -20.66 1.63
C GLY A 171 -1.69 -21.11 0.17
N GLU A 172 -1.81 -20.15 -0.76
CA GLU A 172 -2.12 -20.41 -2.18
C GLU A 172 -0.95 -20.03 -3.13
N PHE A 173 -0.08 -19.10 -2.73
CA PHE A 173 1.05 -18.61 -3.51
C PHE A 173 2.39 -19.00 -2.87
N ASP A 174 3.30 -19.55 -3.68
CA ASP A 174 4.68 -19.85 -3.27
C ASP A 174 5.58 -18.60 -3.31
N ASP A 175 5.35 -17.72 -4.29
CA ASP A 175 6.15 -16.51 -4.54
C ASP A 175 5.40 -15.26 -4.06
N VAL A 176 5.61 -14.92 -2.77
CA VAL A 176 4.96 -13.77 -2.11
C VAL A 176 5.99 -12.75 -1.69
N ALA A 177 5.77 -11.49 -2.06
CA ALA A 177 6.50 -10.35 -1.53
C ALA A 177 5.55 -9.49 -0.68
N VAL A 178 6.05 -8.96 0.43
CA VAL A 178 5.31 -8.00 1.26
C VAL A 178 6.00 -6.64 1.17
N VAL A 179 5.21 -5.60 0.87
CA VAL A 179 5.63 -4.20 0.85
C VAL A 179 5.04 -3.52 2.08
N LEU A 180 5.92 -2.96 2.91
CA LEU A 180 5.54 -2.15 4.07
C LEU A 180 5.55 -0.69 3.68
N ASN A 181 4.37 -0.12 3.41
CA ASN A 181 4.18 1.30 3.22
C ASN A 181 3.85 1.96 4.56
N THR A 182 4.87 2.05 5.42
CA THR A 182 4.71 2.48 6.81
C THR A 182 5.54 3.72 7.14
N ALA A 183 4.98 4.63 7.94
CA ALA A 183 5.68 5.84 8.41
C ALA A 183 6.76 5.56 9.47
N GLY A 184 6.70 4.40 10.13
CA GLY A 184 7.66 3.92 11.11
C GLY A 184 7.80 2.40 11.06
N LEU A 185 8.69 1.86 11.89
CA LEU A 185 8.85 0.42 12.05
C LEU A 185 7.58 -0.20 12.66
N ILE A 186 7.24 -1.40 12.20
CA ILE A 186 6.17 -2.24 12.74
C ILE A 186 6.74 -3.59 13.17
N ASP A 187 5.93 -4.39 13.85
CA ASP A 187 6.24 -5.78 14.15
C ASP A 187 6.48 -6.58 12.86
N LEU A 188 7.53 -7.40 12.86
CA LEU A 188 7.91 -8.30 11.76
C LEU A 188 7.97 -9.76 12.21
N SER A 189 7.49 -10.09 13.42
CA SER A 189 7.54 -11.45 13.96
C SER A 189 6.75 -12.48 13.13
N TRP A 190 5.82 -12.02 12.28
CA TRP A 190 5.05 -12.82 11.32
C TRP A 190 5.83 -13.18 10.05
N ALA A 191 7.02 -12.61 9.83
CA ALA A 191 7.77 -12.75 8.59
C ALA A 191 8.64 -14.02 8.52
N ASP A 192 8.71 -14.82 9.60
CA ASP A 192 9.51 -16.04 9.69
C ASP A 192 8.71 -17.32 9.35
#